data_AF-A0A420WTG7-F1
#
_entry.id   AF-A0A420WTG7-F1
#
_cell.length_a   1.000
_cell.length_b   1.000
_cell.length_c   1.000
_cell.angle_alpha   90.00
_cell.angle_beta   90.00
_cell.angle_gamma   90.00
#
_symmetry.space_group_name_H-M   'P 1'
#
loop_
_entity.id
_entity.type
_entity.pdbx_description
1 polymer ?
#
loop_
_entity_poly.entity_id
_entity_poly.type
_entity_poly.pdbx_seq_one_letter_code
_entity_poly.pdbx_strand_id
1 'polypeptide(L)'
;MKRSLWLLLLSLPATPAPAGDIHELLCTTESGFAERMARDRDARIPLAEELENADEMARRMLRTLEGADEQRYSEADRATLTDRPLAWYSRKYRLVMRLIYTNPEYTGATPGHIAQLYLEQCLAHYRD
;
A
#
# COMPACT_ATOMS: atom_id res chain seq x y z
N MET A 1 -5.41 -29.23 55.86
CA MET A 1 -5.40 -27.78 55.56
C MET A 1 -5.00 -27.61 54.10
N LYS A 2 -5.94 -27.37 53.19
CA LYS A 2 -5.68 -27.19 51.75
C LYS A 2 -5.47 -25.71 51.48
N ARG A 3 -4.26 -25.30 51.07
CA ARG A 3 -3.97 -23.92 50.66
C ARG A 3 -4.15 -23.83 49.15
N SER A 4 -5.17 -23.09 48.74
CA SER A 4 -5.45 -22.74 47.35
C SER A 4 -4.31 -21.91 46.78
N LEU A 5 -3.68 -22.42 45.73
CA LEU A 5 -2.66 -21.73 44.95
C LEU A 5 -3.40 -20.75 44.01
N TRP A 6 -3.31 -19.45 44.29
CA TRP A 6 -3.78 -18.42 43.38
C TRP A 6 -2.81 -18.30 42.21
N LEU A 7 -3.24 -18.74 41.02
CA LEU A 7 -2.58 -18.42 39.76
C LEU A 7 -2.80 -16.94 39.45
N LEU A 8 -1.77 -16.13 39.68
CA LEU A 8 -1.64 -14.80 39.11
C LEU A 8 -1.57 -14.95 37.59
N LEU A 9 -2.70 -14.68 36.92
CA LEU A 9 -2.73 -14.36 35.50
C LEU A 9 -1.98 -13.03 35.32
N LEU A 10 -0.68 -13.13 35.06
CA LEU A 10 0.10 -12.04 34.49
C LEU A 10 -0.50 -11.77 33.11
N SER A 11 -1.35 -10.76 33.03
CA SER A 11 -1.69 -10.11 31.77
C SER A 11 -0.36 -9.64 31.17
N LEU A 12 0.15 -10.40 30.20
CA LEU A 12 1.16 -9.88 29.28
C LEU A 12 0.61 -8.54 28.78
N PRO A 13 1.36 -7.43 28.90
CA PRO A 13 0.95 -6.22 28.21
C PRO A 13 0.82 -6.62 26.75
N ALA A 14 -0.36 -6.42 26.17
CA ALA A 14 -0.52 -6.49 24.73
C ALA A 14 0.51 -5.51 24.19
N THR A 15 1.63 -6.02 23.67
CA THR A 15 2.58 -5.21 22.93
C THR A 15 1.74 -4.53 21.87
N PRO A 16 1.67 -3.19 21.83
CA PRO A 16 1.00 -2.53 20.75
C PRO A 16 1.62 -3.11 19.48
N ALA A 17 0.79 -3.69 18.61
CA ALA A 17 1.24 -4.01 17.27
C ALA A 17 1.92 -2.74 16.75
N PRO A 18 3.15 -2.81 16.22
CA PRO A 18 3.80 -1.61 15.68
C PRO A 18 2.76 -0.95 14.77
N ALA A 19 2.47 0.32 15.01
CA ALA A 19 1.56 1.06 14.15
C ALA A 19 2.11 0.87 12.74
N GLY A 20 1.32 0.21 11.87
CA GLY A 20 1.78 -0.12 10.52
C GLY A 20 2.38 1.13 9.91
N ASP A 21 3.67 1.05 9.59
CA ASP A 21 4.51 2.16 9.15
C ASP A 21 3.80 2.92 8.01
N ILE A 22 4.01 4.23 7.89
CA ILE A 22 3.44 5.01 6.77
C ILE A 22 3.86 4.42 5.42
N HIS A 23 5.01 3.74 5.38
CA HIS A 23 5.44 2.92 4.25
C HIS A 23 4.54 1.69 4.01
N GLU A 24 4.03 1.03 5.04
CA GLU A 24 3.04 -0.04 4.90
C GLU A 24 1.70 0.47 4.38
N LEU A 25 1.25 1.64 4.87
CA LEU A 25 0.06 2.32 4.34
C LEU A 25 0.23 2.65 2.85
N LEU A 26 1.36 3.24 2.47
CA LEU A 26 1.70 3.54 1.09
C LEU A 26 1.70 2.27 0.24
N CYS A 27 2.48 1.26 0.62
CA CYS A 27 2.62 0.04 -0.17
C CYS A 27 1.32 -0.75 -0.31
N THR A 28 0.48 -0.79 0.74
CA THR A 28 -0.86 -1.40 0.68
C THR A 28 -1.79 -0.64 -0.26
N THR A 29 -1.68 0.69 -0.29
CA THR A 29 -2.53 1.50 -1.17
C THR A 29 -2.06 1.39 -2.63
N GLU A 30 -0.75 1.32 -2.89
CA GLU A 30 -0.22 1.10 -4.24
C GLU A 30 -0.45 -0.33 -4.77
N SER A 31 -0.42 -1.34 -3.92
CA SER A 31 -0.78 -2.70 -4.33
C SER A 31 -2.24 -2.80 -4.74
N GLY A 32 -3.15 -2.10 -4.04
CA GLY A 32 -4.54 -1.97 -4.47
C GLY A 32 -4.71 -1.25 -5.81
N PHE A 33 -3.84 -0.27 -6.11
CA PHE A 33 -3.78 0.33 -7.44
C PHE A 33 -3.35 -0.68 -8.51
N ALA A 34 -2.29 -1.44 -8.25
CA ALA A 34 -1.80 -2.44 -9.18
C ALA A 34 -2.87 -3.53 -9.44
N GLU A 35 -3.59 -3.95 -8.41
CA GLU A 35 -4.72 -4.88 -8.54
C GLU A 35 -5.80 -4.32 -9.47
N ARG A 36 -6.20 -3.06 -9.26
CA ARG A 36 -7.25 -2.43 -10.06
C ARG A 36 -6.84 -2.33 -11.53
N MET A 37 -5.62 -1.91 -11.82
CA MET A 37 -5.12 -1.83 -13.19
C MET A 37 -5.02 -3.20 -13.87
N ALA A 38 -4.66 -4.24 -13.13
CA ALA A 38 -4.70 -5.61 -13.65
C ALA A 38 -6.15 -6.06 -13.96
N ARG A 39 -7.12 -5.70 -13.13
CA ARG A 39 -8.54 -5.96 -13.40
C ARG A 39 -9.04 -5.20 -14.64
N ASP A 40 -8.67 -3.93 -14.78
CA ASP A 40 -9.05 -3.09 -15.93
C ASP A 40 -8.45 -3.66 -17.23
N ARG A 41 -7.17 -4.06 -17.21
CA ARG A 41 -6.50 -4.78 -18.32
C ARG A 41 -7.26 -6.06 -18.70
N ASP A 42 -7.56 -6.91 -17.73
CA ASP A 42 -8.23 -8.20 -17.95
C ASP A 42 -9.66 -8.01 -18.47
N ALA A 43 -10.33 -6.95 -18.02
CA ALA A 43 -11.64 -6.51 -18.51
C ALA A 43 -11.59 -5.80 -19.88
N ARG A 44 -10.39 -5.54 -20.41
CA ARG A 44 -10.15 -4.83 -21.68
C ARG A 44 -10.76 -3.42 -21.69
N ILE A 45 -10.62 -2.71 -20.58
CA ILE A 45 -11.01 -1.32 -20.48
C ILE A 45 -10.19 -0.50 -21.50
N PRO A 46 -10.79 0.48 -22.20
CA PRO A 46 -10.04 1.33 -23.12
C PRO A 46 -8.90 2.06 -22.41
N LEU A 47 -7.71 2.12 -23.04
CA LEU A 47 -6.52 2.74 -22.43
C LEU A 47 -6.77 4.19 -21.96
N ALA A 48 -7.59 4.95 -22.67
CA ALA A 48 -7.95 6.32 -22.26
C ALA A 48 -8.66 6.35 -20.90
N GLU A 49 -9.58 5.41 -20.67
CA GLU A 49 -10.32 5.27 -19.41
C GLU A 49 -9.40 4.76 -18.29
N GLU A 50 -8.47 3.84 -18.59
CA GLU A 50 -7.49 3.40 -17.60
C GLU A 50 -6.57 4.55 -17.13
N LEU A 51 -6.18 5.44 -18.04
CA LEU A 51 -5.38 6.62 -17.70
C LEU A 51 -6.16 7.60 -16.81
N GLU A 52 -7.45 7.80 -17.08
CA GLU A 52 -8.34 8.60 -16.23
C GLU A 52 -8.49 7.97 -14.83
N ASN A 53 -8.72 6.65 -14.77
CA ASN A 53 -8.78 5.89 -13.52
C ASN A 53 -7.47 6.02 -12.73
N ALA A 54 -6.32 5.94 -13.40
CA ALA A 54 -5.02 6.08 -12.74
C ALA A 54 -4.81 7.48 -12.15
N ASP A 55 -5.18 8.53 -12.88
CA ASP A 55 -5.10 9.91 -12.37
C ASP A 55 -6.09 10.16 -11.23
N GLU A 56 -7.28 9.53 -11.24
CA GLU A 56 -8.21 9.58 -10.11
C GLU A 56 -7.63 8.88 -8.88
N MET A 57 -7.06 7.69 -9.05
CA MET A 57 -6.46 6.92 -7.96
C MET A 57 -5.23 7.61 -7.38
N ALA A 58 -4.43 8.30 -8.19
CA ALA A 58 -3.31 9.11 -7.71
C ALA A 58 -3.79 10.23 -6.76
N ARG A 59 -4.92 10.88 -7.08
CA ARG A 59 -5.53 11.89 -6.19
C ARG A 59 -6.06 11.27 -4.90
N ARG A 60 -6.68 10.08 -4.99
CA ARG A 60 -7.17 9.36 -3.81
C ARG A 60 -6.01 8.99 -2.89
N MET A 61 -4.90 8.48 -3.44
CA MET A 61 -3.68 8.19 -2.70
C MET A 61 -3.14 9.41 -1.97
N LEU A 62 -2.95 10.53 -2.68
CA LEU A 62 -2.44 11.75 -2.08
C LEU A 62 -3.29 12.17 -0.87
N ARG A 63 -4.62 12.14 -1.01
CA ARG A 63 -5.54 12.42 0.12
C ARG A 63 -5.43 11.41 1.25
N THR A 64 -5.23 10.13 0.95
CA THR A 64 -5.01 9.08 1.96
C THR A 64 -3.74 9.37 2.77
N LEU A 65 -2.66 9.81 2.12
CA LEU A 65 -1.40 10.16 2.79
C LEU A 65 -1.50 11.48 3.56
N GLU A 66 -2.17 12.49 3.00
CA GLU A 66 -2.43 13.78 3.67
C GLU A 66 -3.34 13.63 4.91
N GLY A 67 -4.28 12.69 4.87
CA GLY A 67 -5.18 12.37 5.98
C GLY A 67 -4.64 11.33 6.98
N ALA A 68 -3.39 10.89 6.81
CA ALA A 68 -2.74 9.98 7.73
C ALA A 68 -2.55 10.65 9.10
N ASP A 69 -2.83 9.92 10.18
CA ASP A 69 -2.80 10.45 11.55
C ASP A 69 -1.39 10.88 11.96
N GLU A 70 -1.20 12.18 12.21
CA GLU A 70 0.06 12.79 12.63
C GLU A 70 0.61 12.18 13.93
N GLN A 71 -0.24 11.63 14.79
CA GLN A 71 0.18 11.02 16.06
C GLN A 71 0.78 9.63 15.87
N ARG A 72 0.55 8.99 14.71
CA ARG A 72 1.01 7.62 14.41
C ARG A 72 2.33 7.57 13.65
N TYR A 73 2.72 8.67 12.98
CA TYR A 73 3.84 8.70 12.04
C TYR A 73 4.81 9.83 12.38
N SER A 74 6.10 9.63 12.11
CA SER A 74 7.07 10.70 12.29
C SER A 74 6.80 11.83 11.28
N GLU A 75 7.07 13.07 11.68
CA GLU A 75 6.95 14.22 10.79
C GLU A 75 7.84 14.08 9.55
N ALA A 76 9.02 13.48 9.72
CA ALA A 76 9.98 13.24 8.64
C ALA A 76 9.45 12.25 7.60
N ASP A 77 8.88 11.12 8.02
CA ASP A 77 8.35 10.10 7.11
C ASP A 77 7.12 10.62 6.36
N ARG A 78 6.26 11.36 7.09
CA ARG A 78 5.12 12.03 6.47
C ARG A 78 5.56 13.06 5.44
N ALA A 79 6.43 13.99 5.81
CA ALA A 79 6.92 15.02 4.90
C ALA A 79 7.56 14.42 3.64
N THR A 80 8.36 13.37 3.79
CA THR A 80 9.00 12.65 2.67
C THR A 80 7.98 12.13 1.65
N LEU A 81 6.82 11.67 2.12
CA LEU A 81 5.76 11.13 1.29
C LEU A 81 4.79 12.22 0.79
N THR A 82 4.42 13.21 1.61
CA THR A 82 3.43 14.23 1.25
C THR A 82 3.98 15.44 0.49
N ASP A 83 5.30 15.71 0.52
CA ASP A 83 5.90 16.84 -0.22
C ASP A 83 5.93 16.64 -1.75
N ARG A 84 5.49 15.48 -2.24
CA ARG A 84 5.47 15.18 -3.66
C ARG A 84 4.22 15.80 -4.31
N PRO A 85 4.35 16.55 -5.42
CA PRO A 85 3.19 17.09 -6.12
C PRO A 85 2.36 15.96 -6.73
N LEU A 86 1.05 16.17 -6.91
CA LEU A 86 0.15 15.19 -7.56
C LEU A 86 0.70 14.63 -8.88
N ALA A 87 1.36 15.47 -9.68
CA ALA A 87 1.96 15.06 -10.96
C ALA A 87 3.02 13.94 -10.82
N TRP A 88 3.67 13.86 -9.66
CA TRP A 88 4.61 12.79 -9.33
C TRP A 88 3.88 11.46 -9.18
N TYR A 89 2.76 11.44 -8.43
CA TYR A 89 1.93 10.24 -8.24
C TYR A 89 1.30 9.76 -9.55
N SER A 90 0.74 10.67 -10.35
CA SER A 90 0.25 10.35 -11.70
C SER A 90 1.34 9.70 -12.56
N ARG A 91 2.57 10.23 -12.53
CA ARG A 91 3.70 9.63 -13.27
C ARG A 91 4.05 8.24 -12.75
N LYS A 92 4.11 8.07 -11.43
CA LYS A 92 4.37 6.76 -10.81
C LYS A 92 3.33 5.73 -11.24
N TYR A 93 2.06 6.08 -11.21
CA TYR A 93 0.98 5.15 -11.54
C TYR A 93 0.97 4.74 -13.01
N ARG A 94 1.34 5.64 -13.92
CA ARG A 94 1.57 5.27 -15.33
C ARG A 94 2.75 4.30 -15.50
N LEU A 95 3.78 4.38 -14.66
CA LEU A 95 4.87 3.39 -14.66
C LEU A 95 4.40 2.04 -14.13
N VAL A 96 3.56 2.02 -13.08
CA VAL A 96 2.96 0.79 -12.55
C VAL A 96 2.04 0.15 -13.59
N MET A 97 1.19 0.94 -14.27
CA MET A 97 0.41 0.45 -15.42
C MET A 97 1.32 -0.18 -16.46
N ARG A 98 2.37 0.52 -16.90
CA ARG A 98 3.33 -0.05 -17.86
C ARG A 98 3.91 -1.38 -17.37
N LEU A 99 4.31 -1.48 -16.10
CA LEU A 99 4.83 -2.70 -15.51
C LEU A 99 3.83 -3.86 -15.63
N ILE A 100 2.55 -3.64 -15.32
CA ILE A 100 1.47 -4.63 -15.41
C ILE A 100 1.26 -5.16 -16.83
N TYR A 101 1.51 -4.31 -17.83
CA TYR A 101 1.35 -4.65 -19.23
C TYR A 101 2.59 -5.30 -19.85
N THR A 102 3.79 -5.03 -19.32
CA THR A 102 5.05 -5.44 -19.97
C THR A 102 5.89 -6.42 -19.18
N ASN A 103 5.69 -6.57 -17.87
CA ASN A 103 6.47 -7.50 -17.06
C ASN A 103 5.94 -8.94 -17.26
N PRO A 104 6.77 -9.89 -17.72
CA PRO A 104 6.37 -11.29 -17.89
C PRO A 104 5.74 -11.91 -16.63
N GLU A 105 6.26 -11.59 -15.44
CA GLU A 105 5.72 -12.06 -14.16
C GLU A 105 4.27 -11.60 -13.94
N TYR A 106 3.88 -10.46 -14.53
CA TYR A 106 2.57 -9.83 -14.30
C TYR A 106 1.60 -10.17 -15.43
N THR A 107 2.09 -10.44 -16.64
CA THR A 107 1.25 -10.78 -17.81
C THR A 107 0.51 -12.11 -17.67
N GLY A 108 1.01 -13.05 -16.86
CA GLY A 108 0.34 -14.33 -16.57
C GLY A 108 -0.31 -14.42 -15.18
N ALA A 109 -0.19 -13.37 -14.37
CA ALA A 109 -0.62 -13.37 -12.98
C ALA A 109 -2.06 -12.86 -12.83
N THR A 110 -2.76 -13.37 -11.82
CA THR A 110 -4.08 -12.84 -11.43
C THR A 110 -3.91 -11.45 -10.80
N PRO A 111 -4.95 -10.59 -10.82
CA PRO A 111 -4.88 -9.28 -10.19
C PRO A 111 -4.45 -9.32 -8.72
N GLY A 112 -5.00 -10.27 -7.94
CA GLY A 112 -4.62 -10.44 -6.54
C GLY A 112 -3.15 -10.86 -6.36
N HIS A 113 -2.63 -11.69 -7.26
CA HIS A 113 -1.21 -12.07 -7.22
C HIS A 113 -0.30 -10.89 -7.60
N ILE A 114 -0.67 -10.07 -8.58
CA ILE A 114 0.04 -8.83 -8.93
C ILE A 114 0.07 -7.87 -7.73
N ALA A 115 -1.05 -7.72 -7.03
CA ALA A 115 -1.14 -6.90 -5.82
C ALA A 115 -0.14 -7.38 -4.76
N GLN A 116 -0.09 -8.70 -4.53
CA GLN A 116 0.83 -9.29 -3.57
C GLN A 116 2.30 -9.09 -3.97
N LEU A 117 2.67 -9.37 -5.22
CA LEU A 117 4.03 -9.14 -5.72
C LEU A 117 4.45 -7.67 -5.56
N TYR A 118 3.56 -6.74 -5.92
CA TYR A 118 3.83 -5.32 -5.79
C TYR A 118 4.01 -4.90 -4.31
N LEU A 119 3.16 -5.42 -3.41
CA LEU A 119 3.27 -5.16 -1.98
C LEU A 119 4.62 -5.63 -1.42
N GLU A 120 5.01 -6.85 -1.75
CA GLU A 120 6.28 -7.45 -1.30
C GLU A 120 7.49 -6.63 -1.78
N GLN A 121 7.51 -6.25 -3.06
CA GLN A 121 8.59 -5.43 -3.64
C GLN A 121 8.64 -4.02 -3.03
N CYS A 122 7.48 -3.39 -2.82
CA CYS A 122 7.40 -2.06 -2.23
C CYS A 122 7.90 -2.07 -0.78
N LEU A 123 7.49 -3.05 0.03
CA LEU A 123 7.93 -3.15 1.42
C LEU A 123 9.41 -3.48 1.53
N ALA A 124 9.95 -4.32 0.64
CA ALA A 124 11.39 -4.59 0.61
C ALA A 124 12.20 -3.30 0.37
N HIS A 125 11.75 -2.43 -0.54
CA HIS A 125 12.42 -1.16 -0.84
C HIS A 125 12.56 -0.21 0.38
N TYR A 126 11.62 -0.24 1.32
CA TYR A 126 11.64 0.63 2.50
C TYR A 126 12.21 -0.04 3.76
N ARG A 127 12.43 -1.36 3.73
CA ARG A 127 13.00 -2.13 4.85
C ARG A 127 14.52 -2.30 4.73
N ASP A 128 15.10 -2.04 3.56
CA ASP A 128 16.54 -2.01 3.27
C ASP A 128 17.15 -0.63 3.51
#